data_AF-I8AF58-F1
#
_entry.id   AF-I8AF58-F1
#
_cell.length_a   1.000
_cell.length_b   1.000
_cell.length_c   1.000
_cell.angle_alpha   90.00
_cell.angle_beta   90.00
_cell.angle_gamma   90.00
#
_symmetry.space_group_name_H-M   'P 1'
#
loop_
_entity.id
_entity.type
_entity.pdbx_description
1 polymer ?
#
loop_
_entity_poly.entity_id
_entity_poly.type
_entity_poly.pdbx_seq_one_letter_code
_entity_poly.pdbx_strand_id
1 'polypeptide(L)'
;MVVTKKDVKFVAKNYEWMYSIENLLRKFVQEQSEVLFGKEWEKWVQGSFNSHKEAKSFQATTYEEMLDMFRQLPHLRHILPEYLIVQLHRLSPIRQRITAFQMIEEEDAERLKSSYWGVMNRKSFRKRRSLQMS
;
A
#
# COMPACT_ATOMS: atom_id res chain seq x y z
N MET A 1 1.07 -16.77 27.85
CA MET A 1 1.88 -17.07 26.65
C MET A 1 3.22 -16.36 26.81
N VAL A 2 4.35 -17.08 26.75
CA VAL A 2 5.68 -16.45 26.82
C VAL A 2 6.08 -16.08 25.40
N VAL A 3 6.18 -14.78 25.11
CA VAL A 3 6.64 -14.29 23.80
C VAL A 3 8.17 -14.43 23.73
N THR A 4 8.66 -15.12 22.71
CA THR A 4 10.10 -15.36 22.54
C THR A 4 10.74 -14.33 21.61
N LYS A 5 12.07 -14.19 21.67
CA LYS A 5 12.84 -13.36 20.71
C LYS A 5 12.64 -13.81 19.25
N LYS A 6 12.34 -15.09 19.00
CA LYS A 6 12.05 -15.59 17.65
C LYS A 6 10.71 -15.05 17.14
N ASP A 7 9.70 -15.03 18.00
CA ASP A 7 8.36 -14.53 17.66
C ASP A 7 8.40 -13.03 17.31
N VAL A 8 9.15 -12.25 18.09
CA VAL A 8 9.34 -10.81 17.81
C VAL A 8 10.01 -10.59 16.45
N LYS A 9 11.06 -11.35 16.13
CA LYS A 9 11.74 -11.25 14.83
C LYS A 9 10.82 -11.66 13.68
N PHE A 10 10.00 -12.69 13.89
CA PHE A 10 9.05 -13.16 12.89
C PHE A 10 7.99 -12.10 12.59
N VAL A 11 7.36 -11.53 13.61
CA VAL A 11 6.37 -10.46 13.44
C VAL A 11 6.99 -9.21 12.81
N ALA A 12 8.18 -8.79 13.27
CA ALA A 12 8.88 -7.63 12.71
C ALA A 12 9.17 -7.79 11.21
N LYS A 13 9.58 -8.98 10.78
CA LYS A 13 9.84 -9.27 9.35
C LYS A 13 8.57 -9.22 8.50
N ASN A 14 7.47 -9.76 9.00
CA ASN A 14 6.19 -9.68 8.31
C ASN A 14 5.68 -8.22 8.25
N TYR A 15 5.84 -7.46 9.33
CA TYR A 15 5.54 -6.02 9.32
C TYR A 15 6.36 -5.26 8.27
N GLU A 16 7.66 -5.55 8.16
CA GLU A 16 8.55 -4.95 7.17
C GLU A 16 8.07 -5.22 5.73
N TRP A 17 7.70 -6.47 5.41
CA TRP A 17 7.17 -6.83 4.10
C TRP A 17 5.86 -6.11 3.79
N MET A 18 4.94 -6.09 4.75
CA MET A 18 3.66 -5.38 4.62
C MET A 18 3.87 -3.89 4.38
N TYR A 19 4.67 -3.24 5.22
CA TYR A 19 4.95 -1.80 5.13
C TYR A 19 5.62 -1.44 3.80
N SER A 20 6.51 -2.30 3.30
CA SER A 20 7.18 -2.12 2.01
C SER A 20 6.20 -2.18 0.83
N ILE A 21 5.24 -3.10 0.86
CA ILE A 21 4.17 -3.19 -0.15
C ILE A 21 3.34 -1.90 -0.12
N GLU A 22 2.89 -1.47 1.07
CA GLU A 22 2.07 -0.27 1.23
C GLU A 22 2.78 1.00 0.73
N ASN A 23 4.06 1.17 1.06
CA ASN A 23 4.86 2.31 0.59
C ASN A 23 5.04 2.31 -0.93
N LEU A 24 5.31 1.14 -1.53
CA LEU A 24 5.47 1.06 -2.98
C LEU A 24 4.16 1.44 -3.68
N LEU A 25 3.02 1.00 -3.16
CA LEU A 25 1.72 1.33 -3.70
C LEU A 25 1.40 2.82 -3.56
N ARG A 26 1.63 3.41 -2.38
CA ARG A 26 1.50 4.86 -2.18
C ARG A 26 2.34 5.62 -3.21
N LYS A 27 3.61 5.26 -3.35
CA LYS A 27 4.50 5.89 -4.33
C LYS A 27 3.98 5.75 -5.76
N PHE A 28 3.57 4.56 -6.15
CA PHE A 28 3.06 4.32 -7.50
C PHE A 28 1.80 5.13 -7.78
N VAL A 29 0.86 5.18 -6.84
CA VAL A 29 -0.37 5.96 -6.97
C VAL A 29 -0.04 7.43 -7.08
N GLN A 30 0.87 7.95 -6.26
CA GLN A 30 1.33 9.33 -6.39
C GLN A 30 1.90 9.61 -7.78
N GLU A 31 2.85 8.80 -8.24
CA GLU A 31 3.49 8.98 -9.55
C GLU A 31 2.46 8.95 -10.70
N GLN A 32 1.51 8.01 -10.64
CA GLN A 32 0.47 7.92 -11.68
C GLN A 32 -0.53 9.08 -11.62
N SER A 33 -0.94 9.49 -10.41
CA SER A 33 -1.85 10.61 -10.24
C SER A 33 -1.20 11.93 -10.69
N GLU A 34 0.07 12.14 -10.37
CA GLU A 34 0.81 13.32 -10.85
C GLU A 34 0.90 13.37 -12.37
N VAL A 35 1.09 12.21 -13.02
CA VAL A 35 1.13 12.11 -14.48
C VAL A 35 -0.24 12.39 -15.12
N LEU A 36 -1.32 11.87 -14.54
CA LEU A 36 -2.66 11.96 -15.15
C LEU A 36 -3.39 13.26 -14.82
N PHE A 37 -3.20 13.78 -13.60
CA PHE A 37 -3.98 14.90 -13.05
C PHE A 37 -3.11 16.12 -12.71
N GLY A 38 -1.79 16.02 -12.87
CA GLY A 38 -0.83 17.10 -12.57
C GLY A 38 -0.45 17.18 -11.08
N LYS A 39 0.48 18.09 -10.77
CA LYS A 39 1.06 18.23 -9.42
C LYS A 39 0.07 18.64 -8.33
N GLU A 40 -1.08 19.20 -8.70
CA GLU A 40 -2.11 19.65 -7.75
C GLU A 40 -3.18 18.59 -7.46
N TRP A 41 -3.03 17.36 -7.99
CA TRP A 41 -4.00 16.28 -7.80
C TRP A 41 -4.30 16.01 -6.32
N GLU A 42 -3.31 16.14 -5.42
CA GLU A 42 -3.52 15.95 -3.97
C GLU A 42 -4.52 16.94 -3.40
N LYS A 43 -4.55 18.20 -3.89
CA LYS A 43 -5.51 19.21 -3.43
C LYS A 43 -6.94 18.84 -3.86
N TRP A 44 -7.10 18.33 -5.08
CA TRP A 44 -8.39 17.85 -5.59
C TRP A 44 -8.92 16.66 -4.76
N VAL A 45 -8.04 15.71 -4.46
CA VAL A 45 -8.36 14.56 -3.61
C VAL A 45 -8.71 14.99 -2.19
N GLN A 46 -7.91 15.88 -1.59
CA GLN A 46 -8.17 16.42 -0.25
C GLN A 46 -9.52 17.15 -0.17
N GLY A 47 -9.86 17.95 -1.19
CA GLY A 47 -11.17 18.60 -1.28
C GLY A 47 -12.33 17.61 -1.36
N SER A 48 -12.11 16.43 -1.97
CA SER A 48 -13.13 15.40 -2.15
C SER A 48 -13.25 14.44 -0.95
N PHE A 49 -12.16 14.21 -0.21
CA PHE A 49 -12.06 13.19 0.85
C PHE A 49 -11.99 13.79 2.28
N ASN A 50 -11.40 14.98 2.44
CA ASN A 50 -11.06 15.59 3.73
C ASN A 50 -11.71 16.97 3.92
N SER A 51 -12.99 17.14 3.56
CA SER A 51 -13.67 18.43 3.79
C SER A 51 -13.72 18.86 5.27
N HIS A 52 -13.45 17.94 6.22
CA HIS A 52 -13.55 18.15 7.68
C HIS A 52 -12.32 17.68 8.49
N LYS A 53 -11.23 17.26 7.85
CA LYS A 53 -9.99 16.82 8.54
C LYS A 53 -8.81 17.66 8.06
N GLU A 54 -7.84 17.91 8.94
CA GLU A 54 -6.59 18.59 8.59
C GLU A 54 -6.01 18.00 7.30
N ALA A 55 -5.64 18.88 6.36
CA ALA A 55 -5.13 18.49 5.06
C ALA A 55 -3.79 17.76 5.23
N LYS A 56 -3.82 16.43 5.30
CA LYS A 56 -2.61 15.60 5.30
C LYS A 56 -2.19 15.26 3.88
N SER A 57 -0.87 15.21 3.65
CA SER A 57 -0.30 14.73 2.39
C SER A 57 -0.73 13.29 2.11
N PHE A 58 -0.87 12.94 0.84
CA PHE A 58 -1.14 11.56 0.43
C PHE A 58 -0.09 10.57 0.95
N GLN A 59 1.17 10.98 1.09
CA GLN A 59 2.22 10.11 1.63
C GLN A 59 1.97 9.70 3.10
N ALA A 60 1.21 10.51 3.83
CA ALA A 60 0.85 10.27 5.23
C ALA A 60 -0.48 9.51 5.40
N THR A 61 -1.16 9.11 4.32
CA THR A 61 -2.41 8.34 4.44
C THR A 61 -2.11 6.92 4.92
N THR A 62 -2.93 6.43 5.83
CA THR A 62 -2.90 5.03 6.23
C THR A 62 -3.36 4.15 5.07
N TYR A 63 -3.10 2.85 5.20
CA TYR A 63 -3.58 1.86 4.25
C TYR A 63 -5.10 1.87 4.08
N GLU A 64 -5.86 1.96 5.18
CA GLU A 64 -7.32 2.01 5.14
C GLU A 64 -7.82 3.25 4.42
N GLU A 65 -7.19 4.40 4.68
CA GLU A 65 -7.55 5.65 4.02
C GLU A 65 -7.26 5.59 2.53
N MET A 66 -6.14 4.97 2.14
CA MET A 66 -5.82 4.73 0.74
C MET A 66 -6.86 3.81 0.07
N LEU A 67 -7.31 2.74 0.74
CA LEU A 67 -8.39 1.89 0.22
C LEU A 67 -9.71 2.64 0.09
N ASP A 68 -10.08 3.42 1.11
CA ASP A 68 -11.30 4.23 1.09
C ASP A 68 -11.26 5.29 0.00
N MET A 69 -10.10 5.88 -0.27
CA MET A 69 -9.92 6.80 -1.39
C MET A 69 -10.22 6.13 -2.74
N PHE A 70 -9.75 4.90 -3.00
CA PHE A 70 -10.08 4.20 -4.25
C PHE A 70 -11.56 3.85 -4.35
N ARG A 71 -12.25 3.68 -3.22
CA ARG A 71 -13.70 3.46 -3.19
C ARG A 71 -14.47 4.74 -3.51
N GLN A 72 -14.04 5.87 -2.93
CA GLN A 72 -14.74 7.16 -3.06
C GLN A 72 -14.40 7.92 -4.35
N LEU A 73 -13.22 7.65 -4.94
CA LEU A 73 -12.73 8.32 -6.14
C LEU A 73 -12.52 7.29 -7.26
N PRO A 74 -13.58 6.93 -8.00
CA PRO A 74 -13.51 5.90 -9.06
C PRO A 74 -12.45 6.20 -10.11
N HIS A 75 -12.16 7.48 -10.38
CA HIS A 75 -11.11 7.89 -11.31
C HIS A 75 -9.71 7.43 -10.87
N LEU A 76 -9.46 7.33 -9.56
CA LEU A 76 -8.21 6.78 -9.02
C LEU A 76 -8.14 5.26 -9.13
N ARG A 77 -9.29 4.58 -9.32
CA ARG A 77 -9.33 3.13 -9.46
C ARG A 77 -8.65 2.65 -10.74
N HIS A 78 -8.61 3.49 -11.78
CA HIS A 78 -7.92 3.21 -13.04
C HIS A 78 -6.39 3.36 -12.94
N ILE A 79 -5.88 4.02 -11.91
CA ILE A 79 -4.44 4.17 -11.68
C ILE A 79 -3.82 2.85 -11.24
N LEU A 80 -4.49 2.15 -10.31
CA LEU A 80 -4.01 0.85 -9.86
C LEU A 80 -4.54 -0.26 -10.76
N PRO A 81 -3.66 -1.14 -11.27
CA PRO A 81 -4.09 -2.41 -11.81
C PRO A 81 -5.01 -3.14 -10.82
N GLU A 82 -6.14 -3.65 -11.31
CA GLU A 82 -7.15 -4.33 -10.49
C GLU A 82 -6.57 -5.48 -9.66
N TYR A 83 -5.58 -6.20 -10.20
CA TYR A 83 -4.91 -7.27 -9.46
C TYR A 83 -4.19 -6.77 -8.20
N LEU A 84 -3.67 -5.52 -8.16
CA LEU A 84 -3.07 -4.94 -6.97
C LEU A 84 -4.14 -4.61 -5.94
N ILE A 85 -5.28 -4.06 -6.36
CA ILE A 85 -6.42 -3.80 -5.48
C ILE A 85 -6.90 -5.10 -4.84
N VAL A 86 -7.05 -6.16 -5.63
CA VAL A 86 -7.43 -7.49 -5.14
C VAL A 86 -6.37 -8.06 -4.19
N GLN A 87 -5.08 -7.92 -4.50
CA GLN A 87 -4.00 -8.34 -3.59
C GLN A 87 -4.04 -7.57 -2.28
N LEU A 88 -4.26 -6.26 -2.32
CA LEU A 88 -4.40 -5.44 -1.13
C LEU A 88 -5.56 -5.92 -0.24
N HIS A 89 -6.76 -6.04 -0.80
CA HIS A 89 -7.90 -6.55 -0.04
C HIS A 89 -7.65 -7.91 0.60
N ARG A 90 -6.93 -8.81 -0.08
CA ARG A 90 -6.55 -10.13 0.45
C ARG A 90 -5.53 -10.05 1.59
N LEU A 91 -4.69 -9.02 1.63
CA LEU A 91 -3.71 -8.81 2.70
C LEU A 91 -4.28 -8.09 3.92
N SER A 92 -5.46 -7.45 3.81
CA SER A 92 -6.10 -6.72 4.91
C SER A 92 -6.25 -7.53 6.22
N PRO A 93 -6.67 -8.82 6.20
CA PRO A 93 -6.74 -9.62 7.42
C PRO A 93 -5.37 -9.88 8.06
N ILE A 94 -4.35 -10.13 7.24
CA ILE A 94 -2.97 -10.36 7.69
C ILE A 94 -2.42 -9.08 8.32
N ARG A 95 -2.67 -7.93 7.68
CA ARG A 95 -2.33 -6.61 8.22
C ARG A 95 -2.99 -6.36 9.56
N GLN A 96 -4.30 -6.63 9.70
CA GLN A 96 -5.02 -6.42 10.95
C GLN A 96 -4.39 -7.23 12.09
N ARG A 97 -4.04 -8.49 11.82
CA ARG A 97 -3.32 -9.36 12.79
C ARG A 97 -1.97 -8.75 13.17
N ILE A 98 -1.17 -8.32 12.20
CA ILE A 98 0.13 -7.68 12.42
C ILE A 98 -0.02 -6.42 13.29
N THR A 99 -0.94 -5.51 12.94
CA THR A 99 -1.14 -4.24 13.66
C THR A 99 -1.70 -4.42 15.07
N ALA A 100 -2.45 -5.51 15.29
CA ALA A 100 -2.96 -5.88 16.60
C ALA A 100 -1.95 -6.69 17.43
N PHE A 101 -0.71 -6.86 16.94
CA PHE A 101 0.32 -7.69 17.55
C PHE A 101 -0.15 -9.13 17.81
N GLN A 102 -1.05 -9.64 16.97
CA GLN A 102 -1.55 -11.00 17.03
C GLN A 102 -0.56 -11.96 16.35
N MET A 103 -0.63 -13.23 16.75
CA MET A 103 0.17 -14.29 16.13
C MET A 103 -0.25 -14.45 14.66
N ILE A 104 0.74 -14.52 13.78
CA ILE A 104 0.54 -14.74 12.34
C ILE A 104 0.84 -16.21 12.07
N GLU A 105 -0.08 -16.90 11.42
CA GLU A 105 0.12 -18.27 10.98
C GLU A 105 1.15 -18.34 9.85
N GLU A 106 1.85 -19.47 9.74
CA GLU A 106 2.90 -19.64 8.73
C GLU A 106 2.36 -19.51 7.29
N GLU A 107 1.13 -19.96 7.05
CA GLU A 107 0.45 -19.78 5.75
C GLU A 107 0.24 -18.31 5.39
N ASP A 108 -0.18 -17.48 6.37
CA ASP A 108 -0.37 -16.05 6.15
C ASP A 108 0.97 -15.35 5.88
N ALA A 109 2.03 -15.75 6.60
CA ALA A 109 3.38 -15.24 6.36
C ALA A 109 3.89 -15.60 4.96
N GLU A 110 3.67 -16.82 4.48
CA GLU A 110 4.05 -17.21 3.12
C GLU A 110 3.20 -16.50 2.05
N ARG A 111 1.90 -16.27 2.30
CA ARG A 111 1.06 -15.45 1.40
C ARG A 111 1.56 -14.00 1.30
N LEU A 112 1.92 -13.39 2.43
CA LEU A 112 2.47 -12.04 2.48
C LEU A 112 3.81 -11.96 1.77
N LYS A 113 4.71 -12.90 2.02
CA LYS A 113 6.02 -13.03 1.36
C LYS A 113 5.87 -13.21 -0.16
N SER A 114 4.98 -14.09 -0.60
CA SER A 114 4.71 -14.30 -2.03
C SER A 114 4.20 -13.02 -2.69
N SER A 115 3.29 -12.31 -2.02
CA SER A 115 2.79 -11.02 -2.49
C SER A 115 3.89 -9.96 -2.55
N TYR A 116 4.73 -9.87 -1.51
CA TYR A 116 5.89 -8.98 -1.47
C TYR A 116 6.81 -9.20 -2.66
N TRP A 117 7.23 -10.45 -2.91
CA TRP A 117 8.08 -10.76 -4.05
C TRP A 117 7.39 -10.54 -5.39
N GLY A 118 6.10 -10.87 -5.49
CA GLY A 118 5.30 -10.62 -6.69
C GLY A 118 5.20 -9.14 -7.04
N VAL A 119 5.12 -8.26 -6.04
CA VAL A 119 5.08 -6.82 -6.20
C VAL A 119 6.48 -6.26 -6.50
N MET A 120 7.51 -6.65 -5.74
CA MET A 120 8.88 -6.11 -5.85
C MET A 120 9.63 -6.56 -7.12
N ASN A 121 9.31 -7.73 -7.67
CA ASN A 121 9.97 -8.27 -8.87
C ASN A 121 9.27 -7.90 -10.18
N ARG A 122 8.08 -7.29 -10.14
CA ARG A 122 7.38 -6.89 -11.36
C ARG A 122 8.10 -5.73 -12.05
N LYS A 123 8.62 -6.01 -13.25
CA LYS A 123 9.33 -5.06 -14.13
C LYS A 123 8.52 -3.79 -14.41
N SER A 124 7.19 -3.81 -14.32
CA SER A 124 6.32 -2.64 -14.50
C SER A 124 6.59 -1.51 -13.49
N PHE A 125 7.08 -1.82 -12.28
CA PHE A 125 7.52 -0.81 -11.30
C PHE A 125 8.95 -0.30 -11.57
N ARG A 126 9.80 -1.09 -12.25
CA ARG A 126 11.19 -0.71 -12.54
C ARG A 126 11.35 0.07 -13.86
N LYS A 127 10.49 -0.17 -14.87
CA LYS A 127 10.70 0.31 -16.24
C LYS A 127 10.34 1.77 -16.50
N ARG A 128 9.59 2.45 -15.62
CA ARG A 128 9.24 3.88 -15.84
C ARG A 128 10.32 4.87 -15.40
N ARG A 129 11.25 4.46 -14.53
CA ARG A 129 12.42 5.29 -14.17
C ARG A 129 13.38 5.51 -15.34
N SER A 130 13.41 4.63 -16.35
CA SER A 130 14.31 4.75 -17.49
C SER A 130 13.74 5.57 -18.65
N LEU A 131 12.49 6.02 -18.60
CA LEU A 131 11.85 6.81 -19.65
C LEU A 131 11.67 8.30 -19.30
N GLN A 132 12.11 8.73 -18.10
CA GLN A 132 12.14 10.14 -17.71
C GLN A 132 13.56 10.74 -17.73
N MET A 133 14.54 10.01 -18.28
CA MET A 133 15.93 10.49 -18.44
C MET A 133 16.44 10.31 -19.89
N SER A 134 15.54 10.38 -20.87
CA SER A 134 15.90 10.37 -22.31
C SER A 134 15.18 11.49 -23.02
#